data_AF-A0A896T8J8-F1
#
_entry.id   AF-A0A896T8J8-F1
#
_cell.length_a   1.000
_cell.length_b   1.000
_cell.length_c   1.000
_cell.angle_alpha   90.00
_cell.angle_beta   90.00
_cell.angle_gamma   90.00
#
_symmetry.space_group_name_H-M   'P 1'
#
loop_
_entity.id
_entity.type
_entity.pdbx_description
1 polymer ?
#
loop_
_entity_poly.entity_id
_entity_poly.type
_entity_poly.pdbx_seq_one_letter_code
_entity_poly.pdbx_strand_id
1 'polypeptide(L)'
;MIKKYWMNKLKYFGLFILIWTIYWFPDVIFAYPEIFFKSLIGYERQLASTWLLFANLLISIGLGIFLGVKFGYFKNTLSMFKIKNLLIILMTFFFASILYFVTLTYYSSHFPLAGIAQTQMEYSNQIVFPWINAISFGISSPLFEEMAFRGTIYRFFKNDKLAFILASITFAWIHTGFSPVLLVYLPMSVILTTIYHRRKVLSESILLHILFNTFLPIMFSFLQFLTGIYYL
;
A
#
# COMPACT_ATOMS: atom_id res chain seq x y z
N MET A 1 18.29 14.38 -28.83
CA MET A 1 17.87 14.72 -27.45
C MET A 1 16.42 14.28 -27.14
N ILE A 2 15.46 14.53 -28.04
CA ILE A 2 14.04 14.16 -27.89
C ILE A 2 13.83 12.64 -27.76
N LYS A 3 14.48 11.82 -28.59
CA LYS A 3 14.37 10.34 -28.54
C LYS A 3 14.76 9.76 -27.16
N LYS A 4 15.88 10.22 -26.58
CA LYS A 4 16.35 9.78 -25.25
C LYS A 4 15.39 10.19 -24.12
N TYR A 5 14.75 11.36 -24.24
CA TYR A 5 13.74 11.81 -23.28
C TYR A 5 12.51 10.90 -23.29
N TRP A 6 11.95 10.60 -24.47
CA TRP A 6 10.79 9.71 -24.61
C TRP A 6 11.09 8.27 -24.21
N MET A 7 12.28 7.75 -24.54
CA MET A 7 12.72 6.43 -24.09
C MET A 7 12.79 6.32 -22.56
N ASN A 8 13.26 7.37 -21.87
CA ASN A 8 13.27 7.40 -20.41
C ASN A 8 11.84 7.45 -19.82
N LYS A 9 10.94 8.21 -20.43
CA LYS A 9 9.52 8.26 -20.02
C LYS A 9 8.85 6.89 -20.19
N LEU A 10 9.02 6.26 -21.34
CA LEU A 10 8.48 4.93 -21.63
C LEU A 10 9.05 3.89 -20.66
N LYS A 11 10.34 3.97 -20.33
CA LYS A 11 10.98 3.09 -19.34
C LYS A 11 10.29 3.17 -17.98
N TYR A 12 10.07 4.37 -17.44
CA TYR A 12 9.44 4.51 -16.12
C TYR A 12 7.94 4.19 -16.16
N PHE A 13 7.26 4.49 -17.26
CA PHE A 13 5.88 4.05 -17.45
C PHE A 13 5.77 2.51 -17.47
N GLY A 14 6.60 1.84 -18.27
CA GLY A 14 6.66 0.38 -18.31
C GLY A 14 7.06 -0.23 -16.97
N LEU A 15 7.96 0.43 -16.22
CA LEU A 15 8.32 0.00 -14.88
C LEU A 15 7.15 0.13 -13.89
N PHE A 16 6.36 1.20 -13.97
CA PHE A 16 5.14 1.36 -13.17
C PHE A 16 4.17 0.20 -13.43
N ILE A 17 3.90 -0.10 -14.71
CA ILE A 17 3.02 -1.22 -15.09
C ILE A 17 3.58 -2.55 -14.60
N LEU A 18 4.88 -2.80 -14.79
CA LEU A 18 5.51 -4.06 -14.36
C LEU A 18 5.43 -4.26 -12.85
N ILE A 19 5.70 -3.22 -12.04
CA ILE A 19 5.58 -3.26 -10.57
C ILE A 19 4.15 -3.63 -10.20
N TRP A 20 3.15 -3.05 -10.87
CA TRP A 20 1.75 -3.36 -10.66
C TRP A 20 1.37 -4.77 -11.08
N THR A 21 1.84 -5.26 -12.21
CA THR A 21 1.59 -6.64 -12.64
C THR A 21 2.16 -7.65 -11.64
N ILE A 22 3.37 -7.42 -11.11
CA ILE A 22 3.98 -8.31 -10.12
C ILE A 22 3.20 -8.27 -8.79
N TYR A 23 2.74 -7.08 -8.39
CA TYR A 23 1.95 -6.91 -7.17
C TYR A 23 0.60 -7.65 -7.24
N TRP A 24 -0.12 -7.53 -8.35
CA TRP A 24 -1.44 -8.14 -8.55
C TRP A 24 -1.38 -9.63 -8.92
N PHE A 25 -0.20 -10.15 -9.27
CA PHE A 25 -0.05 -11.55 -9.68
C PHE A 25 -0.55 -12.56 -8.63
N PRO A 26 -0.25 -12.42 -7.32
CA PRO A 26 -0.79 -13.29 -6.29
C PRO A 26 -2.32 -13.28 -6.21
N ASP A 27 -2.97 -12.16 -6.55
CA ASP A 27 -4.43 -11.99 -6.49
C ASP A 27 -5.18 -12.69 -7.63
N VAL A 28 -4.49 -13.09 -8.70
CA VAL A 28 -5.09 -13.89 -9.79
C VAL A 28 -5.60 -15.23 -9.26
N ILE A 29 -4.97 -15.78 -8.22
CA ILE A 29 -5.40 -17.03 -7.59
C ILE A 29 -6.69 -16.80 -6.78
N PHE A 30 -6.81 -15.66 -6.09
CA PHE A 30 -8.03 -15.27 -5.37
C PHE A 30 -9.21 -14.96 -6.28
N ALA A 31 -8.95 -14.49 -7.49
CA ALA A 31 -10.00 -14.26 -8.47
C ALA A 31 -10.63 -15.58 -8.96
N TYR A 32 -9.91 -16.71 -8.87
CA TYR A 32 -10.35 -17.99 -9.44
C TYR A 32 -10.04 -19.25 -8.58
N PRO A 33 -10.33 -19.24 -7.26
CA PRO A 33 -10.01 -20.37 -6.38
C PRO A 33 -10.78 -21.64 -6.78
N GLU A 34 -11.98 -21.48 -7.35
CA GLU A 34 -12.79 -22.60 -7.84
C GLU A 34 -12.20 -23.28 -9.08
N ILE A 35 -11.32 -22.60 -9.83
CA ILE A 35 -10.63 -23.17 -10.98
C ILE A 35 -9.38 -23.94 -10.52
N PHE A 36 -8.58 -23.32 -9.64
CA PHE A 36 -7.32 -23.91 -9.17
C PHE A 36 -7.51 -25.02 -8.12
N PHE A 37 -8.58 -24.95 -7.33
CA PHE A 37 -8.82 -25.84 -6.19
C PHE A 37 -10.19 -26.51 -6.23
N LYS A 38 -10.75 -26.74 -7.43
CA LYS A 38 -12.09 -27.30 -7.63
C LYS A 38 -12.37 -28.58 -6.83
N SER A 39 -11.34 -29.41 -6.63
CA SER A 39 -11.44 -30.69 -5.92
C SER A 39 -11.35 -30.58 -4.40
N LEU A 40 -11.00 -29.41 -3.86
CA LEU A 40 -10.81 -29.19 -2.43
C LEU A 40 -12.01 -28.43 -1.85
N ILE A 41 -12.43 -28.77 -0.64
CA ILE A 41 -13.52 -28.10 0.07
C ILE A 41 -13.10 -27.70 1.49
N GLY A 42 -13.75 -26.66 2.01
CA GLY A 42 -13.55 -26.19 3.39
C GLY A 42 -12.08 -25.93 3.71
N TYR A 43 -11.59 -26.57 4.78
CA TYR A 43 -10.25 -26.37 5.33
C TYR A 43 -9.12 -26.72 4.34
N GLU A 44 -9.25 -27.81 3.58
CA GLU A 44 -8.19 -28.23 2.64
C GLU A 44 -7.97 -27.20 1.54
N ARG A 45 -9.08 -26.63 1.03
CA ARG A 45 -9.04 -25.54 0.05
C ARG A 45 -8.39 -24.30 0.64
N GLN A 46 -8.73 -23.96 1.89
CA GLN A 46 -8.16 -22.80 2.59
C GLN A 46 -6.65 -22.96 2.83
N LEU A 47 -6.22 -24.15 3.25
CA LEU A 47 -4.82 -24.49 3.47
C LEU A 47 -4.01 -24.41 2.17
N ALA A 48 -4.50 -25.05 1.10
CA ALA A 48 -3.84 -25.06 -0.21
C ALA A 48 -3.74 -23.65 -0.81
N SER A 49 -4.84 -22.89 -0.78
CA SER A 49 -4.86 -21.49 -1.22
C SER A 49 -3.87 -20.64 -0.43
N THR A 50 -3.78 -20.84 0.88
CA THR A 50 -2.86 -20.08 1.75
C THR A 50 -1.40 -20.32 1.38
N TRP A 51 -0.98 -21.58 1.24
CA TRP A 51 0.40 -21.90 0.91
C TRP A 51 0.78 -21.47 -0.50
N LEU A 52 -0.12 -21.62 -1.47
CA LEU A 52 0.10 -21.14 -2.83
C LEU A 52 0.25 -19.62 -2.84
N LEU A 53 -0.63 -18.89 -2.15
CA LEU A 53 -0.54 -17.44 -2.03
C LEU A 53 0.76 -17.02 -1.36
N PHE A 54 1.16 -17.71 -0.28
CA PHE A 54 2.42 -17.44 0.40
C PHE A 54 3.63 -17.59 -0.52
N ALA A 55 3.70 -18.68 -1.28
CA ALA A 55 4.76 -18.86 -2.28
C ALA A 55 4.78 -17.74 -3.32
N ASN A 56 3.62 -17.34 -3.84
CA ASN A 56 3.51 -16.26 -4.82
C ASN A 56 3.90 -14.89 -4.22
N LEU A 57 3.49 -14.59 -2.99
CA LEU A 57 3.88 -13.37 -2.29
C LEU A 57 5.39 -13.30 -2.08
N LEU A 58 6.04 -14.41 -1.70
CA LEU A 58 7.50 -14.46 -1.57
C LEU A 58 8.19 -14.20 -2.91
N ILE A 59 7.70 -14.79 -4.00
CA ILE A 59 8.22 -14.55 -5.34
C ILE A 59 8.04 -13.08 -5.73
N SER A 60 6.84 -12.52 -5.56
CA SER A 60 6.55 -11.12 -5.85
C SER A 60 7.46 -10.20 -5.04
N ILE A 61 7.50 -10.33 -3.70
CA ILE A 61 8.37 -9.52 -2.84
C ILE A 61 9.84 -9.63 -3.28
N GLY A 62 10.33 -10.84 -3.57
CA GLY A 62 11.68 -11.06 -4.09
C GLY A 62 11.94 -10.31 -5.40
N LEU A 63 11.02 -10.38 -6.36
CA LEU A 63 11.09 -9.63 -7.61
C LEU A 63 11.01 -8.11 -7.39
N GLY A 64 10.16 -7.65 -6.50
CA GLY A 64 10.04 -6.25 -6.10
C GLY A 64 11.35 -5.72 -5.52
N ILE A 65 11.95 -6.46 -4.59
CA ILE A 65 13.27 -6.15 -4.01
C ILE A 65 14.34 -6.11 -5.11
N PHE A 66 14.38 -7.13 -5.96
CA PHE A 66 15.33 -7.18 -7.08
C PHE A 66 15.20 -5.95 -8.00
N LEU A 67 13.97 -5.60 -8.42
CA LEU A 67 13.71 -4.42 -9.24
C LEU A 67 14.11 -3.14 -8.51
N GLY A 68 13.77 -3.01 -7.24
CA GLY A 68 14.11 -1.85 -6.44
C GLY A 68 15.62 -1.68 -6.26
N VAL A 69 16.39 -2.76 -6.13
CA VAL A 69 17.87 -2.70 -6.15
C VAL A 69 18.37 -2.33 -7.55
N LYS A 70 17.92 -3.03 -8.59
CA LYS A 70 18.36 -2.84 -9.98
C LYS A 70 18.13 -1.42 -10.49
N PHE A 71 16.99 -0.82 -10.13
CA PHE A 71 16.66 0.56 -10.49
C PHE A 71 17.11 1.56 -9.42
N GLY A 72 17.67 1.12 -8.30
CA GLY A 72 18.21 1.99 -7.25
C GLY A 72 17.13 2.76 -6.48
N TYR A 73 15.96 2.18 -6.26
CA TYR A 73 14.93 2.69 -5.35
C TYR A 73 15.36 2.64 -3.88
N PHE A 74 16.17 1.65 -3.49
CA PHE A 74 16.67 1.49 -2.11
C PHE A 74 17.99 2.22 -1.84
N LYS A 75 18.26 3.31 -2.58
CA LYS A 75 19.40 4.16 -2.29
C LYS A 75 19.23 4.78 -0.90
N ASN A 76 20.32 4.76 -0.11
CA ASN A 76 20.36 5.30 1.24
C ASN A 76 19.41 4.64 2.25
N THR A 77 18.95 3.40 2.01
CA THR A 77 17.99 2.73 2.90
C THR A 77 18.47 2.66 4.35
N LEU A 78 19.74 2.35 4.61
CA LEU A 78 20.29 2.29 5.96
C LEU A 78 20.19 3.63 6.73
N SER A 79 20.07 4.76 6.03
CA SER A 79 19.92 6.07 6.68
C SER A 79 18.59 6.23 7.42
N MET A 80 17.58 5.38 7.14
CA MET A 80 16.30 5.39 7.86
C MET A 80 16.46 5.01 9.33
N PHE A 81 17.47 4.20 9.68
CA PHE A 81 17.72 3.75 11.05
C PHE A 81 18.43 4.80 11.92
N LYS A 82 18.83 5.96 11.37
CA LYS A 82 19.31 7.06 12.21
C LYS A 82 18.18 7.51 13.13
N ILE A 83 18.47 7.68 14.42
CA ILE A 83 17.46 7.99 15.44
C ILE A 83 16.55 9.17 15.07
N LYS A 84 17.12 10.25 14.51
CA LYS A 84 16.35 11.41 14.03
C LYS A 84 15.27 11.04 13.02
N ASN A 85 15.54 10.09 12.13
CA ASN A 85 14.59 9.68 11.10
C ASN A 85 13.55 8.71 11.65
N LEU A 86 13.95 7.79 12.53
CA LEU A 86 13.02 6.93 13.24
C LEU A 86 12.02 7.74 14.05
N LEU A 87 12.48 8.78 14.77
CA LEU A 87 11.60 9.70 15.50
C LEU A 87 10.62 10.43 14.57
N ILE A 88 11.09 10.91 13.41
CA ILE A 88 10.21 11.58 12.44
C ILE A 88 9.16 10.60 11.88
N ILE A 89 9.56 9.37 11.54
CA ILE A 89 8.63 8.33 11.07
C ILE A 89 7.60 8.01 12.15
N LEU A 90 8.05 7.83 13.40
CA LEU A 90 7.17 7.52 14.53
C LEU A 90 6.17 8.65 14.81
N MET A 91 6.62 9.91 14.88
CA MET A 91 5.74 11.06 15.05
C MET A 91 4.74 11.19 13.90
N THR A 92 5.20 10.93 12.67
CA THR A 92 4.33 10.98 11.49
C THR A 92 3.30 9.86 11.51
N PHE A 93 3.66 8.66 11.99
CA PHE A 93 2.75 7.54 12.16
C PHE A 93 1.61 7.88 13.14
N PHE A 94 1.92 8.45 14.30
CA PHE A 94 0.88 8.87 15.25
C PHE A 94 -0.02 9.97 14.68
N PHE A 95 0.57 10.99 14.04
CA PHE A 95 -0.19 12.05 13.40
C PHE A 95 -1.11 11.51 12.28
N ALA A 96 -0.59 10.64 11.42
CA ALA A 96 -1.36 10.00 10.36
C ALA A 96 -2.51 9.16 10.92
N SER A 97 -2.28 8.42 12.01
CA SER A 97 -3.30 7.58 12.66
C SER A 97 -4.46 8.43 13.21
N ILE A 98 -4.15 9.55 13.86
CA ILE A 98 -5.17 10.49 14.35
C ILE A 98 -5.94 11.12 13.18
N LEU A 99 -5.23 11.57 12.14
CA LEU A 99 -5.86 12.17 10.97
C LEU A 99 -6.79 11.18 10.24
N TYR A 100 -6.34 9.94 10.08
CA TYR A 100 -7.16 8.87 9.51
C TYR A 100 -8.40 8.58 10.38
N PHE A 101 -8.23 8.50 11.69
CA PHE A 101 -9.35 8.32 12.63
C PHE A 101 -10.41 9.42 12.47
N VAL A 102 -9.99 10.69 12.44
CA VAL A 102 -10.89 11.84 12.28
C VAL A 102 -11.59 11.80 10.92
N THR A 103 -10.84 11.59 9.83
CA THR A 103 -11.40 11.59 8.48
C THR A 103 -12.32 10.41 8.22
N LEU A 104 -12.00 9.22 8.72
CA LEU A 104 -12.86 8.04 8.60
C LEU A 104 -14.12 8.17 9.45
N THR A 105 -14.03 8.73 10.66
CA THR A 105 -15.20 9.03 11.52
C THR A 105 -16.12 10.04 10.83
N TYR A 106 -15.55 11.10 10.26
CA TYR A 106 -16.31 12.10 9.51
C TYR A 106 -16.99 11.47 8.29
N TYR A 107 -16.27 10.65 7.52
CA TYR A 107 -16.83 9.94 6.37
C TYR A 107 -17.99 9.03 6.79
N SER A 108 -17.79 8.19 7.80
CA SER A 108 -18.77 7.18 8.24
C SER A 108 -20.03 7.78 8.88
N SER A 109 -19.96 9.02 9.37
CA SER A 109 -21.13 9.76 9.89
C SER A 109 -21.97 10.46 8.81
N HIS A 110 -21.42 10.63 7.60
CA HIS A 110 -22.09 11.38 6.52
C HIS A 110 -22.38 10.54 5.27
N PHE A 111 -21.68 9.43 5.10
CA PHE A 111 -21.82 8.54 3.95
C PHE A 111 -22.08 7.11 4.45
N PRO A 112 -22.96 6.35 3.77
CA PRO A 112 -23.09 4.93 4.06
C PRO A 112 -21.72 4.27 3.82
N LEU A 113 -21.23 3.51 4.80
CA LEU A 113 -20.04 2.69 4.63
C LEU A 113 -20.21 1.85 3.37
N ALA A 114 -19.30 2.01 2.42
CA ALA A 114 -19.24 1.11 1.27
C ALA A 114 -18.96 -0.30 1.83
N GLY A 115 -20.00 -1.15 1.92
CA GLY A 115 -19.93 -2.50 2.46
C GLY A 115 -18.87 -3.39 1.81
N ILE A 116 -18.32 -2.96 0.67
CA ILE A 116 -17.27 -3.61 -0.12
C ILE A 116 -16.07 -4.05 0.74
N ALA A 117 -15.59 -3.23 1.69
CA ALA A 117 -14.40 -3.57 2.48
C ALA A 117 -14.65 -4.71 3.50
N GLN A 118 -15.81 -4.70 4.18
CA GLN A 118 -16.20 -5.80 5.08
C GLN A 118 -16.46 -7.08 4.30
N THR A 119 -17.20 -7.00 3.18
CA THR A 119 -17.50 -8.17 2.35
C THR A 119 -16.25 -8.79 1.73
N GLN A 120 -15.25 -7.99 1.34
CA GLN A 120 -13.96 -8.49 0.84
C GLN A 120 -13.12 -9.16 1.92
N MET A 121 -13.09 -8.62 3.14
CA MET A 121 -12.35 -9.22 4.26
C MET A 121 -12.98 -10.54 4.71
N GLU A 122 -14.31 -10.60 4.78
CA GLU A 122 -15.06 -11.83 5.07
C GLU A 122 -14.83 -12.90 4.01
N TYR A 123 -14.92 -12.54 2.73
CA TYR A 123 -14.64 -13.44 1.61
C TYR A 123 -13.18 -13.94 1.61
N SER A 124 -12.22 -13.05 1.85
CA SER A 124 -10.81 -13.41 1.92
C SER A 124 -10.51 -14.39 3.06
N ASN A 125 -11.10 -14.18 4.24
CA ASN A 125 -10.95 -15.08 5.39
C ASN A 125 -11.58 -16.47 5.16
N GLN A 126 -12.45 -16.63 4.17
CA GLN A 126 -12.97 -17.94 3.75
C GLN A 126 -12.02 -18.67 2.78
N ILE A 127 -11.10 -17.95 2.13
CA ILE A 127 -10.21 -18.51 1.10
C ILE A 127 -8.80 -18.75 1.64
N VAL A 128 -8.31 -17.89 2.54
CA VAL A 128 -6.98 -18.04 3.14
C VAL A 128 -6.98 -17.76 4.64
N PHE A 129 -5.89 -18.10 5.33
CA PHE A 129 -5.74 -17.74 6.74
C PHE A 129 -5.43 -16.24 6.94
N PRO A 130 -5.89 -15.61 8.03
CA PRO A 130 -5.70 -14.18 8.24
C PRO A 130 -4.25 -13.69 8.24
N TRP A 131 -3.30 -14.52 8.68
CA TRP A 131 -1.88 -14.13 8.74
C TRP A 131 -1.29 -13.88 7.35
N ILE A 132 -1.78 -14.55 6.29
CA ILE A 132 -1.26 -14.31 4.95
C ILE A 132 -1.79 -12.99 4.37
N ASN A 133 -3.03 -12.62 4.72
CA ASN A 133 -3.60 -11.31 4.42
C ASN A 133 -2.81 -10.19 5.12
N ALA A 134 -2.37 -10.42 6.36
CA ALA A 134 -1.51 -9.47 7.08
C ALA A 134 -0.16 -9.25 6.37
N ILE A 135 0.45 -10.29 5.80
CA ILE A 135 1.68 -10.14 4.99
C ILE A 135 1.39 -9.39 3.69
N SER A 136 0.30 -9.72 3.00
CA SER A 136 -0.08 -9.06 1.75
C SER A 136 -0.33 -7.56 1.95
N PHE A 137 -1.24 -7.21 2.85
CA PHE A 137 -1.63 -5.82 3.12
C PHE A 137 -0.57 -5.05 3.90
N GLY A 138 0.09 -5.69 4.86
CA GLY A 138 1.04 -5.03 5.76
C GLY A 138 2.45 -4.88 5.20
N ILE A 139 2.86 -5.71 4.23
CA ILE A 139 4.25 -5.74 3.72
C ILE A 139 4.31 -5.64 2.20
N SER A 140 3.61 -6.54 1.50
CA SER A 140 3.68 -6.61 0.03
C SER A 140 3.13 -5.33 -0.61
N SER A 141 1.89 -4.95 -0.27
CA SER A 141 1.23 -3.72 -0.77
C SER A 141 2.12 -2.47 -0.57
N PRO A 142 2.59 -2.15 0.65
CA PRO A 142 3.48 -1.01 0.87
C PRO A 142 4.74 -1.02 0.02
N LEU A 143 5.39 -2.17 -0.16
CA LEU A 143 6.59 -2.28 -0.99
C LEU A 143 6.31 -1.85 -2.44
N PHE A 144 5.27 -2.43 -3.06
CA PHE A 144 4.97 -2.19 -4.46
C PHE A 144 4.35 -0.82 -4.70
N GLU A 145 3.43 -0.39 -3.85
CA GLU A 145 2.77 0.90 -3.96
C GLU A 145 3.77 2.04 -3.82
N GLU A 146 4.66 2.00 -2.83
CA GLU A 146 5.68 3.05 -2.70
C GLU A 146 6.65 3.05 -3.90
N MET A 147 7.07 1.88 -4.38
CA MET A 147 7.90 1.80 -5.59
C MET A 147 7.19 2.39 -6.82
N ALA A 148 5.90 2.13 -7.00
CA ALA A 148 5.10 2.67 -8.09
C ALA A 148 4.89 4.19 -7.95
N PHE A 149 4.26 4.62 -6.86
CA PHE A 149 3.79 5.99 -6.71
C PHE A 149 4.89 6.98 -6.28
N ARG A 150 5.86 6.57 -5.46
CA ARG A 150 6.90 7.48 -4.95
C ARG A 150 8.20 7.26 -5.71
N GLY A 151 8.59 6.00 -5.92
CA GLY A 151 9.79 5.64 -6.68
C GLY A 151 9.69 6.02 -8.16
N THR A 152 8.62 5.59 -8.83
CA THR A 152 8.52 5.67 -10.29
C THR A 152 8.01 7.03 -10.78
N ILE A 153 6.94 7.57 -10.18
CA ILE A 153 6.37 8.88 -10.59
C ILE A 153 7.40 10.01 -10.45
N TYR A 154 8.15 10.08 -9.35
CA TYR A 154 9.20 11.10 -9.19
C TYR A 154 10.34 11.01 -10.21
N ARG A 155 10.57 9.83 -10.78
CA ARG A 155 11.57 9.66 -11.84
C ARG A 155 11.00 9.89 -13.23
N PHE A 156 9.69 9.68 -13.38
CA PHE A 156 8.97 10.03 -14.59
C PHE A 156 8.92 11.54 -14.74
N PHE A 157 8.51 12.30 -13.72
CA PHE A 157 8.39 13.76 -13.79
C PHE A 157 9.67 14.48 -13.37
N LYS A 158 10.10 15.48 -14.15
CA LYS A 158 11.25 16.33 -13.78
C LYS A 158 10.93 17.34 -12.67
N ASN A 159 9.66 17.70 -12.53
CA ASN A 159 9.19 18.68 -11.56
C ASN A 159 8.69 17.95 -10.31
N ASP A 160 9.42 18.13 -9.22
CA ASP A 160 9.13 17.49 -7.93
C ASP A 160 7.79 17.90 -7.32
N LYS A 161 7.30 19.12 -7.57
CA LYS A 161 5.97 19.57 -7.11
C LYS A 161 4.86 18.87 -7.89
N LEU A 162 5.02 18.75 -9.21
CA LEU A 162 4.08 18.00 -10.04
C LEU A 162 4.09 16.51 -9.67
N ALA A 163 5.27 15.93 -9.46
CA ALA A 163 5.41 14.55 -9.02
C ALA A 163 4.72 14.31 -7.67
N PHE A 164 4.86 15.26 -6.72
CA PHE A 164 4.19 15.22 -5.43
C PHE A 164 2.66 15.17 -5.58
N ILE A 165 2.10 16.11 -6.34
CA ILE A 165 0.65 16.21 -6.57
C ILE A 165 0.14 14.93 -7.24
N LEU A 166 0.79 14.49 -8.31
CA LEU A 166 0.38 13.30 -9.05
C LEU A 166 0.51 12.03 -8.22
N ALA A 167 1.62 11.83 -7.52
CA ALA A 167 1.77 10.68 -6.61
C ALA A 167 0.67 10.65 -5.54
N SER A 168 0.32 11.81 -4.99
CA SER A 168 -0.67 11.90 -3.92
C SER A 168 -2.09 11.58 -4.44
N ILE A 169 -2.49 12.27 -5.51
CA ILE A 169 -3.84 12.14 -6.09
C ILE A 169 -4.04 10.77 -6.74
N THR A 170 -3.09 10.29 -7.54
CA THR A 170 -3.26 9.01 -8.26
C THR A 170 -3.28 7.82 -7.32
N PHE A 171 -2.47 7.84 -6.25
CA PHE A 171 -2.52 6.82 -5.21
C PHE A 171 -3.91 6.79 -4.56
N ALA A 172 -4.42 7.95 -4.11
CA ALA A 172 -5.73 8.00 -3.45
C ALA A 172 -6.85 7.56 -4.41
N TRP A 173 -6.82 8.05 -5.65
CA TRP A 173 -7.82 7.74 -6.67
C TRP A 173 -7.84 6.26 -7.07
N ILE A 174 -6.70 5.58 -7.18
CA ILE A 174 -6.68 4.13 -7.50
C ILE A 174 -7.36 3.29 -6.42
N HIS A 175 -7.33 3.74 -5.16
CA HIS A 175 -7.96 3.02 -4.04
C HIS A 175 -9.45 3.32 -3.90
N THR A 176 -9.91 4.50 -4.32
CA THR A 176 -11.27 4.96 -4.03
C THR A 176 -12.14 5.16 -5.27
N GLY A 177 -11.55 5.25 -6.47
CA GLY A 177 -12.21 5.78 -7.65
C GLY A 177 -12.81 7.17 -7.40
N PHE A 178 -13.94 7.46 -8.03
CA PHE A 178 -14.71 8.69 -7.85
C PHE A 178 -15.66 8.62 -6.63
N SER A 179 -15.16 8.15 -5.49
CA SER A 179 -15.93 8.04 -4.24
C SER A 179 -15.53 9.12 -3.23
N PRO A 180 -16.46 9.61 -2.37
CA PRO A 180 -16.10 10.51 -1.28
C PRO A 180 -15.12 9.91 -0.26
N VAL A 181 -14.90 8.59 -0.28
CA VAL A 181 -13.83 7.89 0.49
C VAL A 181 -12.44 8.45 0.16
N LEU A 182 -12.27 9.10 -1.01
CA LEU A 182 -11.06 9.83 -1.38
C LEU A 182 -10.60 10.80 -0.28
N LEU A 183 -11.52 11.38 0.50
CA LEU A 183 -11.22 12.28 1.62
C LEU A 183 -10.46 11.59 2.76
N VAL A 184 -10.54 10.26 2.88
CA VAL A 184 -9.81 9.46 3.86
C VAL A 184 -8.43 9.07 3.33
N TYR A 185 -8.35 8.66 2.06
CA TYR A 185 -7.11 8.16 1.45
C TYR A 185 -6.15 9.28 1.01
N LEU A 186 -6.67 10.44 0.56
CA LEU A 186 -5.85 11.54 0.07
C LEU A 186 -4.92 12.11 1.15
N PRO A 187 -5.37 12.42 2.39
CA PRO A 187 -4.47 12.90 3.43
C PRO A 187 -3.36 11.90 3.76
N MET A 188 -3.67 10.61 3.83
CA MET A 188 -2.68 9.56 4.06
C MET A 188 -1.64 9.51 2.93
N SER A 189 -2.11 9.58 1.68
CA SER A 189 -1.26 9.61 0.50
C SER A 189 -0.32 10.82 0.47
N VAL A 190 -0.80 11.99 0.89
CA VAL A 190 0.00 13.22 1.03
C VAL A 190 1.08 13.04 2.08
N ILE A 191 0.77 12.42 3.22
CA ILE A 191 1.74 12.16 4.30
C ILE A 191 2.86 11.22 3.81
N LEU A 192 2.51 10.08 3.21
CA LEU A 192 3.48 9.13 2.65
C LEU A 192 4.38 9.78 1.61
N THR A 193 3.78 10.59 0.73
CA THR A 193 4.50 11.34 -0.30
C THR A 193 5.41 12.40 0.32
N THR A 194 5.02 13.03 1.42
CA THR A 194 5.82 14.03 2.15
C THR A 194 7.08 13.42 2.75
N ILE A 195 6.95 12.26 3.41
CA ILE A 195 8.11 11.53 3.96
C ILE A 195 9.12 11.21 2.86
N TYR A 196 8.64 10.70 1.73
CA TYR A 196 9.51 10.45 0.59
C TYR A 196 10.10 11.75 0.02
N HIS A 197 9.28 12.78 -0.20
CA HIS A 197 9.67 14.02 -0.87
C HIS A 197 10.83 14.72 -0.17
N ARG A 198 10.83 14.70 1.18
CA ARG A 198 11.81 15.37 2.03
C ARG A 198 13.24 14.89 1.81
N ARG A 199 13.45 13.59 1.57
CA ARG A 199 14.80 12.99 1.51
C ARG A 199 15.05 12.08 0.32
N LYS A 200 14.02 11.75 -0.45
CA LYS A 200 14.04 10.77 -1.55
C LYS A 200 14.59 9.40 -1.12
N VAL A 201 14.34 9.01 0.13
CA VAL A 201 14.67 7.69 0.67
C VAL A 201 13.39 6.87 0.70
N LEU A 202 13.22 5.97 -0.26
CA LEU A 202 11.96 5.23 -0.44
C LEU A 202 11.61 4.38 0.78
N SER A 203 12.61 3.79 1.42
CA SER A 203 12.41 2.92 2.57
C SER A 203 11.83 3.62 3.81
N GLU A 204 11.97 4.95 3.94
CA GLU A 204 11.28 5.70 5.00
C GLU A 204 9.77 5.73 4.79
N SER A 205 9.33 5.89 3.52
CA SER A 205 7.92 5.88 3.17
C SER A 205 7.34 4.47 3.25
N ILE A 206 8.07 3.46 2.78
CA ILE A 206 7.69 2.04 2.94
C ILE A 206 7.51 1.70 4.42
N LEU A 207 8.48 2.07 5.28
CA LEU A 207 8.38 1.78 6.70
C LEU A 207 7.16 2.46 7.35
N LEU A 208 6.91 3.74 7.04
CA LEU A 208 5.73 4.43 7.54
C LEU A 208 4.44 3.74 7.08
N HIS A 209 4.37 3.32 5.83
CA HIS A 209 3.20 2.66 5.26
C HIS A 209 2.98 1.26 5.88
N ILE A 210 4.04 0.47 6.06
CA ILE A 210 3.98 -0.81 6.80
C ILE A 210 3.47 -0.59 8.22
N LEU A 211 4.02 0.39 8.95
CA LEU A 211 3.59 0.70 10.31
C LEU A 211 2.10 1.08 10.33
N PHE A 212 1.68 1.94 9.39
CA PHE A 212 0.30 2.33 9.26
C PHE A 212 -0.61 1.11 9.04
N ASN A 213 -0.40 0.34 7.97
CA ASN A 213 -1.26 -0.81 7.63
C ASN A 213 -1.29 -1.88 8.73
N THR A 214 -0.16 -2.11 9.41
CA THR A 214 -0.05 -3.15 10.44
C THR A 214 -0.70 -2.74 11.77
N PHE A 215 -0.49 -1.49 12.19
CA PHE A 215 -0.93 -1.03 13.52
C PHE A 215 -2.22 -0.21 13.49
N LEU A 216 -2.76 0.11 12.31
CA LEU A 216 -3.99 0.88 12.18
C LEU A 216 -5.15 0.30 12.99
N PRO A 217 -5.45 -1.01 12.98
CA PRO A 217 -6.56 -1.56 13.78
C PRO A 217 -6.38 -1.29 15.28
N ILE A 218 -5.16 -1.46 15.79
CA ILE A 218 -4.82 -1.26 17.20
C ILE A 218 -4.94 0.23 17.56
N MET A 219 -4.40 1.12 16.73
CA MET A 219 -4.50 2.57 16.95
C MET A 219 -5.93 3.06 16.87
N PHE A 220 -6.73 2.50 15.96
CA PHE A 220 -8.13 2.86 15.83
C PHE A 220 -8.92 2.47 17.08
N SER A 221 -8.81 1.22 17.54
CA SER A 221 -9.48 0.77 18.78
C SER A 221 -9.04 1.57 20.00
N PHE A 222 -7.76 1.92 20.09
CA PHE A 222 -7.24 2.77 21.17
C PHE A 222 -7.85 4.18 21.13
N LEU A 223 -7.95 4.81 19.95
CA LEU A 223 -8.54 6.13 19.79
C LEU A 223 -10.05 6.13 20.06
N GLN A 224 -10.77 5.07 19.67
CA GLN A 224 -12.18 4.90 20.03
C GLN A 224 -12.36 4.82 21.55
N PHE A 225 -11.53 4.02 22.23
CA PHE A 225 -11.54 3.92 23.69
C PHE A 225 -11.29 5.27 24.36
N LEU A 226 -10.31 6.05 23.88
CA LEU A 226 -9.99 7.36 24.46
C LEU A 226 -11.06 8.42 24.20
N THR A 227 -11.69 8.40 23.03
CA THR A 227 -12.62 9.46 22.59
C THR A 227 -14.09 9.14 22.87
N GLY A 228 -14.43 7.87 23.08
CA GLY A 228 -15.82 7.40 23.17
C GLY A 228 -16.58 7.41 21.83
N ILE A 229 -15.88 7.64 20.71
CA ILE A 229 -16.47 7.75 19.37
C ILE A 229 -16.41 6.38 18.69
N TYR A 230 -17.57 5.79 18.39
CA TYR A 230 -17.69 4.43 17.81
C TYR A 230 -18.41 4.41 16.46
N TYR A 231 -18.44 5.51 15.70
CA TYR A 231 -19.09 5.54 14.38
C TYR A 231 -18.38 4.64 13.36
N LEU A 232 -18.74 3.36 13.34
CA LEU A 232 -18.44 2.32 12.34
C LEU A 232 -19.55 1.27 12.35
#